data_AF-A0A2X3CLF1-F1
#
_entry.id   AF-A0A2X3CLF1-F1
#
_cell.length_a   1.000
_cell.length_b   1.000
_cell.length_c   1.000
_cell.angle_alpha   90.00
_cell.angle_beta   90.00
_cell.angle_gamma   90.00
#
_symmetry.space_group_name_H-M   'P 1'
#
loop_
_entity.id
_entity.type
_entity.pdbx_description
1 polymer ?
#
loop_
_entity_poly.entity_id
_entity_poly.type
_entity_poly.pdbx_seq_one_letter_code
_entity_poly.pdbx_strand_id
1 'polypeptide(L)'
;MRFPRFIIGLTAGIALSAQAANIDEYINQLPAGANLAFMAQKVGASTPEIDYHSQQMALPASTQKVITALAALLQLGPDFRFTTTLETKGSLDGGVLKGDLIARFGGDPTLKRQDIRNMVATLKKAGVQRIEGNVLIDTSVFASHDKAPGWPWNDLTQCFSAPPAAAIVDRNCFSVSLYSAQKPGDVAFIRVASYYPVTMFSQVRTLARGSSEAQYCELDVVPGDLNRYTLTGCLPQRSEPLPLAFAIQDGASYAGAILKAELAQAGDHLQRHAAAPDAGQ
;
A
#
# COMPACT_ATOMS: atom_id res chain seq x y z
N MET A 1 -15.33 40.48 83.07
CA MET A 1 -15.86 40.79 81.72
C MET A 1 -14.71 41.24 80.82
N ARG A 2 -14.76 40.83 79.54
CA ARG A 2 -13.99 41.28 78.35
C ARG A 2 -12.76 40.45 77.89
N PHE A 3 -13.13 39.47 77.04
CA PHE A 3 -12.58 39.03 75.74
C PHE A 3 -11.08 38.69 75.57
N PRO A 4 -10.73 37.45 75.16
CA PRO A 4 -9.49 37.19 74.46
C PRO A 4 -9.64 37.58 72.99
N ARG A 5 -8.62 38.25 72.45
CA ARG A 5 -8.51 38.65 71.05
C ARG A 5 -8.19 37.42 70.19
N PHE A 6 -9.09 37.03 69.29
CA PHE A 6 -8.79 36.10 68.21
C PHE A 6 -8.04 36.86 67.11
N ILE A 7 -6.79 36.46 66.85
CA ILE A 7 -6.04 36.87 65.66
C ILE A 7 -6.46 35.93 64.54
N ILE A 8 -7.21 36.46 63.55
CA ILE A 8 -7.50 35.76 62.31
C ILE A 8 -6.30 35.95 61.38
N GLY A 9 -5.48 34.91 61.24
CA GLY A 9 -4.42 34.88 60.23
C GLY A 9 -5.03 34.70 58.84
N LEU A 10 -4.88 35.71 57.99
CA LEU A 10 -5.28 35.65 56.59
C LEU A 10 -4.21 34.86 55.81
N THR A 11 -4.42 33.57 55.60
CA THR A 11 -3.58 32.77 54.69
C THR A 11 -3.99 33.07 53.24
N ALA A 12 -3.26 33.99 52.60
CA ALA A 12 -3.34 34.19 51.16
C ALA A 12 -2.72 32.97 50.46
N GLY A 13 -3.57 32.05 49.98
CA GLY A 13 -3.15 30.97 49.10
C GLY A 13 -2.77 31.54 47.74
N ILE A 14 -1.47 31.56 47.42
CA ILE A 14 -0.98 31.88 46.09
C ILE A 14 -1.32 30.67 45.21
N ALA A 15 -2.42 30.76 44.45
CA ALA A 15 -2.69 29.82 43.38
C ALA A 15 -1.75 30.16 42.21
N LEU A 16 -0.68 29.39 42.04
CA LEU A 16 0.09 29.42 40.80
C LEU A 16 -0.83 28.92 39.67
N SER A 17 -1.37 29.85 38.90
CA SER A 17 -2.01 29.53 37.62
C SER A 17 -0.88 29.20 36.66
N ALA A 18 -0.71 27.94 36.29
CA ALA A 18 0.10 27.61 35.13
C ALA A 18 -0.56 28.30 33.93
N GLN A 19 0.09 29.33 33.39
CA GLN A 19 -0.35 29.95 32.14
C GLN A 19 -0.22 28.89 31.05
N ALA A 20 -1.35 28.51 30.45
CA ALA A 20 -1.35 27.72 29.23
C ALA A 20 -0.39 28.40 28.23
N ALA A 21 0.47 27.60 27.57
CA ALA A 21 1.44 28.12 26.63
C ALA A 21 0.73 29.00 25.58
N ASN A 22 1.27 30.19 25.29
CA ASN A 22 0.66 31.12 24.35
C ASN A 22 0.84 30.59 22.92
N ILE A 23 -0.19 29.93 22.39
CA ILE A 23 -0.13 29.32 21.06
C ILE A 23 0.09 30.34 19.95
N ASP A 24 -0.38 31.58 20.13
CA ASP A 24 -0.27 32.66 19.15
C ASP A 24 1.20 33.03 18.85
N GLU A 25 2.09 32.93 19.86
CA GLU A 25 3.51 33.21 19.66
C GLU A 25 4.18 32.16 18.76
N TYR A 26 3.76 30.89 18.85
CA TYR A 26 4.29 29.82 18.01
C TYR A 26 3.72 29.87 16.59
N ILE A 27 2.48 30.34 16.41
CA ILE A 27 1.86 30.48 15.08
C ILE A 27 2.65 31.46 14.22
N ASN A 28 3.24 32.51 14.80
CA ASN A 28 4.10 33.46 14.08
C ASN A 28 5.39 32.84 13.52
N GLN A 29 5.76 31.63 13.95
CA GLN A 29 6.88 30.87 13.40
C GLN A 29 6.47 30.03 12.18
N LEU A 30 5.17 29.88 11.92
CA LEU A 30 4.65 29.14 10.79
C LEU A 30 4.66 29.99 9.52
N PRO A 31 4.72 29.37 8.32
CA PRO A 31 4.58 30.09 7.06
C PRO A 31 3.27 30.90 7.00
N ALA A 32 3.33 32.06 6.36
CA ALA A 32 2.15 32.88 6.13
C ALA A 32 1.06 32.09 5.40
N GLY A 33 -0.17 32.14 5.91
CA GLY A 33 -1.32 31.39 5.37
C GLY A 33 -1.49 29.98 5.93
N ALA A 34 -0.61 29.51 6.82
CA ALA A 34 -0.85 28.28 7.57
C ALA A 34 -2.11 28.41 8.45
N ASN A 35 -2.84 27.30 8.59
CA ASN A 35 -4.03 27.21 9.43
C ASN A 35 -3.82 26.15 10.50
N LEU A 36 -4.10 26.49 11.76
CA LEU A 36 -3.91 25.62 12.92
C LEU A 36 -5.26 25.39 13.62
N ALA A 37 -5.56 24.13 13.87
CA ALA A 37 -6.56 23.70 14.86
C ALA A 37 -5.84 22.80 15.86
N PHE A 38 -5.93 23.11 17.15
CA PHE A 38 -5.20 22.44 18.21
C PHE A 38 -6.03 22.32 19.48
N MET A 39 -5.97 21.15 20.11
CA MET A 39 -6.62 20.90 21.39
C MET A 39 -5.72 20.00 22.24
N ALA A 40 -5.47 20.41 23.48
CA ALA A 40 -4.79 19.59 24.48
C ALA A 40 -5.69 19.48 25.71
N GLN A 41 -5.96 18.24 26.12
CA GLN A 41 -6.84 17.96 27.26
C GLN A 41 -6.24 16.86 28.11
N LYS A 42 -6.16 17.10 29.42
CA LYS A 42 -5.79 16.08 30.38
C LYS A 42 -6.79 14.92 30.32
N VAL A 43 -6.29 13.68 30.29
CA VAL A 43 -7.12 12.48 30.23
C VAL A 43 -8.11 12.46 31.40
N GLY A 44 -9.41 12.31 31.09
CA GLY A 44 -10.50 12.30 32.06
C GLY A 44 -11.00 13.67 32.53
N ALA A 45 -10.36 14.78 32.15
CA ALA A 45 -10.89 16.12 32.42
C ALA A 45 -12.09 16.44 31.52
N SER A 46 -12.98 17.35 31.94
CA SER A 46 -14.14 17.80 31.16
C SER A 46 -13.86 19.03 30.28
N THR A 47 -12.73 19.72 30.51
CA THR A 47 -12.34 20.91 29.76
C THR A 47 -10.89 20.79 29.27
N PRO A 48 -10.58 21.29 28.05
CA PRO A 48 -9.20 21.33 27.56
C PRO A 48 -8.34 22.30 28.36
N GLU A 49 -7.04 22.02 28.42
CA GLU A 49 -6.01 22.93 28.93
C GLU A 49 -5.61 23.97 27.86
N ILE A 50 -5.65 23.57 26.58
CA ILE A 50 -5.45 24.45 25.42
C ILE A 50 -6.53 24.12 24.39
N ASP A 51 -7.24 25.15 23.92
CA ASP A 51 -8.22 25.06 22.84
C ASP A 51 -7.98 26.20 21.86
N TYR A 52 -7.58 25.85 20.65
CA TYR A 52 -7.37 26.77 19.54
C TYR A 52 -8.07 26.23 18.30
N HIS A 53 -9.24 26.80 17.97
CA HIS A 53 -10.05 26.38 16.82
C HIS A 53 -10.37 24.86 16.79
N SER A 54 -10.51 24.20 17.94
CA SER A 54 -10.70 22.74 18.02
C SER A 54 -11.93 22.21 17.27
N GLN A 55 -12.95 23.05 17.07
CA GLN A 55 -14.18 22.71 16.34
C GLN A 55 -14.10 22.93 14.83
N GLN A 56 -12.99 23.48 14.33
CA GLN A 56 -12.78 23.67 12.90
C GLN A 56 -12.38 22.33 12.26
N MET A 57 -13.10 21.93 11.21
CA MET A 57 -12.73 20.73 10.44
C MET A 57 -11.41 20.94 9.70
N ALA A 58 -10.58 19.90 9.66
CA ALA A 58 -9.29 19.90 8.97
C ALA A 58 -9.02 18.53 8.31
N LEU A 59 -8.05 18.49 7.39
CA LEU A 59 -7.57 17.22 6.83
C LEU A 59 -6.79 16.45 7.91
N PRO A 60 -7.20 15.24 8.30
CA PRO A 60 -6.51 14.49 9.36
C PRO A 60 -5.19 13.88 8.88
N ALA A 61 -5.01 13.72 7.56
CA ALA A 61 -3.92 12.93 6.98
C ALA A 61 -3.82 11.56 7.69
N SER A 62 -2.62 11.15 8.13
CA SER A 62 -2.43 9.84 8.77
C SER A 62 -2.97 9.73 10.20
N THR A 63 -3.43 10.81 10.85
CA THR A 63 -4.09 10.69 12.18
C THR A 63 -5.41 9.95 12.09
N GLN A 64 -6.02 9.88 10.89
CA GLN A 64 -7.18 9.02 10.59
C GLN A 64 -6.95 7.56 11.00
N LYS A 65 -5.69 7.08 10.97
CA LYS A 65 -5.32 5.72 11.38
C LYS A 65 -5.63 5.42 12.84
N VAL A 66 -5.71 6.42 13.72
CA VAL A 66 -6.12 6.24 15.12
C VAL A 66 -7.57 5.75 15.19
N ILE A 67 -8.47 6.38 14.43
CA ILE A 67 -9.88 5.98 14.34
C ILE A 67 -9.98 4.56 13.75
N THR A 68 -9.28 4.30 12.64
CA THR A 68 -9.27 2.97 12.01
C THR A 68 -8.77 1.88 12.96
N ALA A 69 -7.69 2.14 13.71
CA ALA A 69 -7.13 1.17 14.65
C ALA A 69 -8.11 0.86 15.79
N LEU A 70 -8.74 1.88 16.38
CA LEU A 70 -9.75 1.68 17.42
C LEU A 70 -10.95 0.90 16.90
N ALA A 71 -11.48 1.27 15.73
CA ALA A 71 -12.60 0.58 15.11
C ALA A 71 -12.26 -0.89 14.79
N ALA A 72 -11.07 -1.16 14.26
CA ALA A 72 -10.61 -2.51 13.96
C ALA A 72 -10.50 -3.36 15.24
N LEU A 73 -9.93 -2.83 16.32
CA LEU A 73 -9.82 -3.55 17.60
C LEU A 73 -11.20 -3.88 18.19
N LEU A 74 -12.16 -2.96 18.12
CA LEU A 74 -13.52 -3.18 18.62
C LEU A 74 -14.31 -4.18 17.77
N GLN A 75 -14.13 -4.14 16.44
CA GLN A 75 -14.91 -4.97 15.51
C GLN A 75 -14.33 -6.36 15.28
N LEU A 76 -13.00 -6.46 15.16
CA LEU A 76 -12.29 -7.69 14.79
C LEU A 76 -11.62 -8.36 15.99
N GLY A 77 -11.34 -7.60 17.05
CA GLY A 77 -10.55 -8.05 18.18
C GLY A 77 -9.04 -8.05 17.90
N PRO A 78 -8.21 -8.12 18.96
CA PRO A 78 -6.75 -8.09 18.83
C PRO A 78 -6.17 -9.37 18.20
N ASP A 79 -6.92 -10.47 18.24
CA ASP A 79 -6.47 -11.78 17.75
C ASP A 79 -6.88 -12.06 16.29
N PHE A 80 -7.52 -11.09 15.62
CA PHE A 80 -7.90 -11.22 14.22
C PHE A 80 -6.69 -11.54 13.34
N ARG A 81 -6.88 -12.41 12.36
CA ARG A 81 -5.89 -12.77 11.36
C ARG A 81 -6.52 -12.78 9.98
N PHE A 82 -5.87 -12.11 9.03
CA PHE A 82 -6.15 -12.34 7.62
C PHE A 82 -5.85 -13.79 7.26
N THR A 83 -6.60 -14.31 6.28
CA THR A 83 -6.49 -15.71 5.85
C THR A 83 -6.39 -15.75 4.34
N THR A 84 -5.44 -16.56 3.83
CA THR A 84 -5.32 -16.91 2.42
C THR A 84 -5.30 -18.43 2.33
N THR A 85 -6.09 -19.01 1.42
CA THR A 85 -6.25 -20.47 1.29
C THR A 85 -6.05 -20.95 -0.14
N LEU A 86 -5.58 -22.19 -0.27
CA LEU A 86 -5.73 -23.00 -1.48
C LEU A 86 -6.80 -24.05 -1.22
N GLU A 87 -7.92 -23.94 -1.93
CA GLU A 87 -9.09 -24.81 -1.84
C GLU A 87 -9.21 -25.66 -3.09
N THR A 88 -9.70 -26.89 -2.97
CA THR A 88 -9.96 -27.76 -4.13
C THR A 88 -11.46 -27.98 -4.29
N LYS A 89 -11.95 -27.92 -5.53
CA LYS A 89 -13.33 -28.19 -5.89
C LYS A 89 -13.37 -29.26 -6.97
N GLY A 90 -13.39 -30.52 -6.53
CA GLY A 90 -13.33 -31.68 -7.42
C GLY A 90 -12.91 -32.93 -6.64
N SER A 91 -12.72 -34.04 -7.35
CA SER A 91 -12.15 -35.26 -6.76
C SER A 91 -10.65 -35.35 -7.03
N LEU A 92 -9.91 -35.90 -6.06
CA LEU A 92 -8.50 -36.23 -6.21
C LEU A 92 -8.36 -37.73 -6.48
N ASP A 93 -7.87 -38.09 -7.66
CA ASP A 93 -7.74 -39.47 -8.11
C ASP A 93 -6.36 -39.69 -8.73
N GLY A 94 -5.56 -40.60 -8.15
CA GLY A 94 -4.20 -40.87 -8.63
C GLY A 94 -3.27 -39.65 -8.65
N GLY A 95 -3.51 -38.65 -7.79
CA GLY A 95 -2.77 -37.38 -7.77
C GLY A 95 -3.24 -36.34 -8.79
N VAL A 96 -4.33 -36.61 -9.53
CA VAL A 96 -4.96 -35.67 -10.45
C VAL A 96 -6.20 -35.08 -9.79
N LEU A 97 -6.23 -33.76 -9.61
CA LEU A 97 -7.42 -33.02 -9.22
C LEU A 97 -8.33 -32.86 -10.45
N LYS A 98 -9.44 -33.60 -10.50
CA LYS A 98 -10.49 -33.48 -11.51
C LYS A 98 -11.45 -32.37 -11.09
N GLY A 99 -11.06 -31.13 -11.34
CA GLY A 99 -11.79 -29.93 -10.92
C GLY A 99 -10.89 -28.71 -10.73
N ASP A 100 -11.42 -27.71 -10.05
CA ASP A 100 -10.76 -26.41 -9.92
C ASP A 100 -9.92 -26.31 -8.65
N LEU A 101 -8.79 -25.61 -8.75
CA LEU A 101 -8.02 -25.09 -7.62
C LEU A 101 -8.41 -23.63 -7.42
N ILE A 102 -8.80 -23.26 -6.21
CA ILE A 102 -9.19 -21.89 -5.87
C ILE A 102 -8.14 -21.32 -4.92
N ALA A 103 -7.50 -20.22 -5.31
CA ALA A 103 -6.68 -19.42 -4.42
C ALA A 103 -7.53 -18.26 -3.91
N ARG A 104 -8.00 -18.36 -2.67
CA ARG A 104 -8.85 -17.35 -2.03
C ARG A 104 -7.98 -16.39 -1.23
N PHE A 105 -7.99 -15.14 -1.64
CA PHE A 105 -7.23 -14.07 -0.98
C PHE A 105 -8.13 -13.28 -0.04
N GLY A 106 -7.68 -13.11 1.20
CA GLY A 106 -8.45 -12.44 2.26
C GLY A 106 -8.11 -10.98 2.50
N GLY A 107 -7.26 -10.34 1.67
CA GLY A 107 -6.79 -8.97 1.91
C GLY A 107 -5.61 -8.87 2.88
N ASP A 108 -4.81 -9.93 3.04
CA ASP A 108 -3.63 -9.92 3.92
C ASP A 108 -2.55 -8.95 3.41
N PRO A 109 -2.27 -7.82 4.10
CA PRO A 109 -1.27 -6.85 3.67
C PRO A 109 0.18 -7.33 3.89
N THR A 110 0.36 -8.51 4.51
CA THR A 110 1.66 -9.08 4.88
C THR A 110 2.05 -10.31 4.08
N LEU A 111 1.14 -10.85 3.25
CA LEU A 111 1.39 -12.03 2.42
C LEU A 111 2.59 -11.83 1.49
N LYS A 112 3.49 -12.81 1.46
CA LYS A 112 4.72 -12.79 0.68
C LYS A 112 4.71 -13.84 -0.42
N ARG A 113 5.58 -13.67 -1.42
CA ARG A 113 5.81 -14.71 -2.44
C ARG A 113 6.19 -16.07 -1.83
N GLN A 114 6.97 -16.06 -0.76
CA GLN A 114 7.36 -17.29 -0.05
C GLN A 114 6.15 -18.02 0.56
N ASP A 115 5.11 -17.31 0.98
CA ASP A 115 3.91 -17.92 1.56
C ASP A 115 3.12 -18.66 0.48
N ILE A 116 2.99 -18.08 -0.72
CA ILE A 116 2.40 -18.74 -1.89
C ILE A 116 3.18 -20.02 -2.22
N ARG A 117 4.52 -19.94 -2.27
CA ARG A 117 5.39 -21.10 -2.49
C ARG A 117 5.16 -22.19 -1.45
N ASN A 118 5.01 -21.83 -0.17
CA ASN A 118 4.76 -22.76 0.93
C ASN A 118 3.38 -23.41 0.82
N MET A 119 2.34 -22.65 0.42
CA MET A 119 1.01 -23.18 0.17
C MET A 119 1.01 -24.17 -1.00
N VAL A 120 1.71 -23.87 -2.09
CA VAL A 120 1.89 -24.78 -3.22
C VAL A 120 2.65 -26.05 -2.80
N ALA A 121 3.70 -25.93 -2.00
CA ALA A 121 4.41 -27.08 -1.46
C ALA A 121 3.52 -27.96 -0.57
N THR A 122 2.63 -27.34 0.21
CA THR A 122 1.64 -28.05 1.03
C THR A 122 0.59 -28.77 0.17
N LEU A 123 0.11 -28.12 -0.88
CA LEU A 123 -0.79 -28.71 -1.88
C LEU A 123 -0.18 -29.96 -2.53
N LYS A 124 1.11 -29.92 -2.89
CA LYS A 124 1.84 -31.08 -3.42
C LYS A 124 1.98 -32.20 -2.39
N LYS A 125 2.30 -31.86 -1.13
CA LYS A 125 2.37 -32.84 -0.03
C LYS A 125 1.02 -33.50 0.26
N ALA A 126 -0.09 -32.80 0.01
CA ALA A 126 -1.43 -33.34 0.09
C ALA A 126 -1.79 -34.28 -1.08
N GLY A 127 -0.87 -34.52 -2.02
CA GLY A 127 -1.01 -35.49 -3.10
C GLY A 127 -1.47 -34.90 -4.44
N VAL A 128 -1.74 -33.59 -4.54
CA VAL A 128 -2.13 -32.96 -5.81
C VAL A 128 -0.89 -32.80 -6.69
N GLN A 129 -0.81 -33.56 -7.76
CA GLN A 129 0.28 -33.52 -8.73
C GLN A 129 -0.10 -32.77 -10.00
N ARG A 130 -1.35 -32.92 -10.45
CA ARG A 130 -1.91 -32.31 -11.66
C ARG A 130 -3.30 -31.74 -11.36
N ILE A 131 -3.67 -30.66 -12.06
CA ILE A 131 -5.01 -30.06 -12.00
C ILE A 131 -5.64 -30.16 -13.40
N GLU A 132 -6.74 -30.89 -13.51
CA GLU A 132 -7.59 -30.99 -14.69
C GLU A 132 -8.81 -30.09 -14.51
N GLY A 133 -8.56 -28.79 -14.58
CA GLY A 133 -9.55 -27.75 -14.41
C GLY A 133 -8.90 -26.38 -14.34
N ASN A 134 -9.60 -25.44 -13.72
CA ASN A 134 -9.16 -24.07 -13.59
C ASN A 134 -8.46 -23.81 -12.25
N VAL A 135 -7.38 -23.05 -12.30
CA VAL A 135 -6.86 -22.23 -11.19
C VAL A 135 -7.61 -20.91 -11.19
N LEU A 136 -8.36 -20.65 -10.12
CA LEU A 136 -9.18 -19.47 -9.91
C LEU A 136 -8.54 -18.57 -8.86
N ILE A 137 -8.46 -17.27 -9.15
CA ILE A 137 -8.05 -16.25 -8.18
C ILE A 137 -9.32 -15.62 -7.62
N ASP A 138 -9.63 -15.96 -6.38
CA ASP A 138 -10.85 -15.53 -5.72
C ASP A 138 -10.56 -14.33 -4.81
N THR A 139 -11.09 -13.18 -5.21
CA THR A 139 -11.01 -11.90 -4.50
C THR A 139 -12.37 -11.46 -3.96
N SER A 140 -13.34 -12.37 -3.82
CA SER A 140 -14.74 -12.04 -3.52
C SER A 140 -14.97 -11.45 -2.13
N VAL A 141 -13.94 -11.41 -1.27
CA VAL A 141 -14.00 -10.77 0.05
C VAL A 141 -14.20 -9.25 -0.07
N PHE A 142 -13.69 -8.64 -1.15
CA PHE A 142 -13.87 -7.23 -1.47
C PHE A 142 -14.63 -7.06 -2.79
N ALA A 143 -15.21 -5.89 -2.99
CA ALA A 143 -15.93 -5.50 -4.19
C ALA A 143 -15.74 -3.99 -4.45
N SER A 144 -16.17 -3.52 -5.62
CA SER A 144 -15.91 -2.15 -6.09
C SER A 144 -14.41 -1.91 -6.39
N HIS A 145 -13.96 -0.66 -6.33
CA HIS A 145 -12.58 -0.27 -6.61
C HIS A 145 -11.66 -0.48 -5.40
N ASP A 146 -10.44 -0.96 -5.65
CA ASP A 146 -9.36 -1.04 -4.65
C ASP A 146 -8.71 0.33 -4.33
N LYS A 147 -9.35 1.44 -4.71
CA LYS A 147 -8.85 2.81 -4.54
C LYS A 147 -9.96 3.66 -3.94
N ALA A 148 -9.67 4.30 -2.82
CA ALA A 148 -10.67 5.09 -2.12
C ALA A 148 -10.94 6.43 -2.85
N PRO A 149 -12.16 6.99 -2.73
CA PRO A 149 -12.46 8.32 -3.24
C PRO A 149 -11.53 9.39 -2.66
N GLY A 150 -11.15 10.36 -3.49
CA GLY A 150 -10.30 11.49 -3.08
C GLY A 150 -8.79 11.20 -3.08
N TRP A 151 -8.36 9.98 -3.43
CA TRP A 151 -6.94 9.70 -3.62
C TRP A 151 -6.39 10.44 -4.86
N PRO A 152 -5.24 11.11 -4.75
CA PRO A 152 -4.62 11.76 -5.89
C PRO A 152 -4.15 10.73 -6.91
N TRP A 153 -4.56 10.89 -8.17
CA TRP A 153 -4.30 9.91 -9.22
C TRP A 153 -2.80 9.73 -9.50
N ASN A 154 -2.01 10.81 -9.35
CA ASN A 154 -0.56 10.83 -9.61
C ASN A 154 0.26 10.01 -8.60
N ASP A 155 -0.30 9.69 -7.43
CA ASP A 155 0.38 8.87 -6.42
C ASP A 155 0.07 7.38 -6.58
N LEU A 156 -0.89 7.01 -7.43
CA LEU A 156 -1.35 5.62 -7.57
C LEU A 156 -0.30 4.65 -8.12
N THR A 157 0.81 5.15 -8.66
CA THR A 157 1.97 4.34 -9.06
C THR A 157 3.05 4.28 -7.99
N GLN A 158 2.93 5.02 -6.89
CA GLN A 158 3.87 5.01 -5.77
C GLN A 158 3.49 3.92 -4.76
N CYS A 159 4.48 3.19 -4.25
CA CYS A 159 4.20 2.06 -3.35
C CYS A 159 3.48 2.44 -2.04
N PHE A 160 3.56 3.69 -1.57
CA PHE A 160 2.82 4.12 -0.37
C PHE A 160 1.30 4.25 -0.63
N SER A 161 0.90 4.36 -1.90
CA SER A 161 -0.49 4.47 -2.34
C SER A 161 -0.87 3.31 -3.26
N ALA A 162 -0.16 2.19 -3.17
CA ALA A 162 -0.50 0.96 -3.88
C ALA A 162 -1.94 0.54 -3.50
N PRO A 163 -2.79 0.15 -4.49
CA PRO A 163 -4.16 -0.28 -4.21
C PRO A 163 -4.20 -1.41 -3.16
N PRO A 164 -4.85 -1.22 -1.99
CA PRO A 164 -5.01 -2.25 -0.97
C PRO A 164 -6.07 -3.28 -1.35
N ALA A 165 -5.80 -4.03 -2.43
CA ALA A 165 -6.68 -5.04 -2.99
C ALA A 165 -6.82 -6.28 -2.09
N ALA A 166 -7.78 -7.16 -2.41
CA ALA A 166 -7.88 -8.46 -1.73
C ALA A 166 -6.62 -9.32 -1.97
N ALA A 167 -6.07 -9.28 -3.20
CA ALA A 167 -4.87 -10.00 -3.59
C ALA A 167 -3.63 -9.08 -3.46
N ILE A 168 -2.93 -9.19 -2.34
CA ILE A 168 -1.66 -8.50 -2.07
C ILE A 168 -0.54 -9.54 -1.97
N VAL A 169 0.58 -9.31 -2.65
CA VAL A 169 1.80 -10.10 -2.48
C VAL A 169 3.00 -9.17 -2.41
N ASP A 170 3.83 -9.31 -1.35
CA ASP A 170 4.97 -8.44 -1.08
C ASP A 170 4.59 -6.95 -1.13
N ARG A 171 3.45 -6.62 -0.51
CA ARG A 171 2.85 -5.27 -0.46
C ARG A 171 2.43 -4.69 -1.81
N ASN A 172 2.32 -5.50 -2.87
CA ASN A 172 1.99 -5.03 -4.21
C ASN A 172 2.94 -3.90 -4.66
N CYS A 173 4.24 -4.05 -4.33
CA CYS A 173 5.29 -3.11 -4.68
C CYS A 173 6.46 -3.87 -5.31
N PHE A 174 6.99 -3.34 -6.41
CA PHE A 174 8.16 -3.91 -7.08
C PHE A 174 9.16 -2.81 -7.42
N SER A 175 10.43 -3.20 -7.60
CA SER A 175 11.50 -2.27 -7.95
C SER A 175 12.07 -2.52 -9.33
N VAL A 176 12.55 -1.45 -9.95
CA VAL A 176 13.29 -1.48 -11.21
C VAL A 176 14.51 -0.58 -11.12
N SER A 177 15.44 -0.75 -12.06
CA SER A 177 16.60 0.13 -12.25
C SER A 177 16.56 0.71 -13.66
N LEU A 178 16.51 2.03 -13.76
CA LEU A 178 16.56 2.74 -15.03
C LEU A 178 17.98 3.24 -15.30
N TYR A 179 18.56 2.84 -16.43
CA TYR A 179 19.91 3.21 -16.83
C TYR A 179 19.85 4.18 -18.01
N SER A 180 20.54 5.31 -17.90
CA SER A 180 20.76 6.19 -19.05
C SER A 180 21.64 5.49 -20.10
N ALA A 181 21.37 5.75 -21.37
CA ALA A 181 22.20 5.27 -22.48
C ALA A 181 23.57 5.96 -22.51
N GLN A 182 24.56 5.31 -23.14
CA GLN A 182 25.90 5.86 -23.29
C GLN A 182 25.93 7.05 -24.26
N LYS A 183 25.05 7.05 -25.26
CA LYS A 183 24.93 8.12 -26.25
C LYS A 183 23.67 8.94 -25.95
N PRO A 184 23.78 10.27 -25.76
CA PRO A 184 22.61 11.15 -25.70
C PRO A 184 21.72 11.00 -26.94
N GLY A 185 20.41 11.03 -26.74
CA GLY A 185 19.39 10.78 -27.77
C GLY A 185 18.90 9.34 -27.81
N ASP A 186 19.72 8.37 -27.38
CA ASP A 186 19.30 6.96 -27.32
C ASP A 186 18.37 6.71 -26.12
N VAL A 187 17.55 5.67 -26.22
CA VAL A 187 16.55 5.30 -25.22
C VAL A 187 17.24 4.71 -23.98
N ALA A 188 16.88 5.20 -22.79
CA ALA A 188 17.31 4.63 -21.52
C ALA A 188 16.73 3.22 -21.34
N PHE A 189 17.45 2.29 -20.73
CA PHE A 189 17.02 0.89 -20.60
C PHE A 189 16.65 0.52 -19.16
N ILE A 190 15.65 -0.34 -19.03
CA ILE A 190 15.10 -0.77 -17.74
C ILE A 190 15.63 -2.17 -17.41
N ARG A 191 16.09 -2.38 -16.18
CA ARG A 191 16.29 -3.70 -15.60
C ARG A 191 15.26 -3.96 -14.52
N VAL A 192 14.59 -5.10 -14.62
CA VAL A 192 13.62 -5.60 -13.64
C VAL A 192 13.94 -7.07 -13.37
N ALA A 193 13.77 -7.51 -12.11
CA ALA A 193 14.01 -8.90 -11.77
C ALA A 193 12.97 -9.80 -12.43
N SER A 194 13.40 -10.94 -13.00
CA SER A 194 12.55 -11.85 -13.78
C SER A 194 11.41 -12.49 -12.99
N TYR A 195 11.48 -12.46 -11.67
CA TYR A 195 10.45 -13.00 -10.80
C TYR A 195 9.27 -12.05 -10.57
N TYR A 196 9.37 -10.78 -10.99
CA TYR A 196 8.24 -9.86 -11.01
C TYR A 196 7.43 -10.10 -12.29
N PRO A 197 6.17 -10.57 -12.21
CA PRO A 197 5.31 -10.73 -13.39
C PRO A 197 4.71 -9.38 -13.83
N VAL A 198 5.59 -8.46 -14.20
CA VAL A 198 5.27 -7.13 -14.74
C VAL A 198 5.91 -6.98 -16.11
N THR A 199 5.36 -6.09 -16.93
CA THR A 199 5.95 -5.79 -18.25
C THR A 199 6.39 -4.33 -18.30
N MET A 200 7.67 -4.09 -18.55
CA MET A 200 8.25 -2.74 -18.60
C MET A 200 8.56 -2.33 -20.04
N PHE A 201 8.20 -1.10 -20.39
CA PHE A 201 8.56 -0.45 -21.65
C PHE A 201 9.30 0.85 -21.34
N SER A 202 10.31 1.18 -22.15
CA SER A 202 11.00 2.47 -22.06
C SER A 202 10.81 3.25 -23.35
N GLN A 203 10.36 4.49 -23.19
CA GLN A 203 10.38 5.55 -24.20
C GLN A 203 11.18 6.76 -23.67
N VAL A 204 11.96 6.56 -22.61
CA VAL A 204 12.74 7.61 -21.96
C VAL A 204 13.95 7.94 -22.81
N ARG A 205 14.08 9.19 -23.24
CA ARG A 205 15.25 9.67 -23.98
C ARG A 205 16.37 10.04 -23.01
N THR A 206 17.58 9.57 -23.32
CA THR A 206 18.76 9.98 -22.54
C THR A 206 19.22 11.37 -22.97
N LEU A 207 19.33 12.31 -22.03
CA LEU A 207 19.84 13.66 -22.27
C LEU A 207 21.33 13.76 -21.94
N ALA A 208 22.07 14.58 -22.70
CA ALA A 208 23.43 14.96 -22.33
C ALA A 208 23.43 15.69 -20.98
N ARG A 209 24.53 15.57 -20.22
CA ARG A 209 24.69 16.31 -18.96
C ARG A 209 24.63 17.82 -19.23
N GLY A 210 23.85 18.55 -18.43
CA GLY A 210 23.67 19.99 -18.59
C GLY A 210 22.75 20.42 -19.74
N SER A 211 22.02 19.49 -20.37
CA SER A 211 21.02 19.85 -21.38
C SER A 211 19.96 20.80 -20.82
N SER A 212 19.64 21.86 -21.57
CA SER A 212 18.56 22.79 -21.23
C SER A 212 17.18 22.15 -21.24
N GLU A 213 17.01 21.04 -21.99
CA GLU A 213 15.75 20.28 -22.01
C GLU A 213 15.42 19.65 -20.65
N ALA A 214 16.41 19.44 -19.79
CA ALA A 214 16.21 18.81 -18.48
C ALA A 214 15.33 19.62 -17.53
N GLN A 215 15.14 20.92 -17.79
CA GLN A 215 14.34 21.79 -16.92
C GLN A 215 12.83 21.46 -16.97
N TYR A 216 12.33 21.04 -18.13
CA TYR A 216 10.89 20.85 -18.37
C TYR A 216 10.55 19.49 -18.99
N CYS A 217 11.55 18.62 -19.17
CA CYS A 217 11.30 17.25 -19.59
C CYS A 217 11.22 16.34 -18.36
N GLU A 218 10.00 15.98 -18.01
CA GLU A 218 9.70 15.12 -16.86
C GLU A 218 10.17 13.68 -17.08
N LEU A 219 10.19 12.90 -16.00
CA LEU A 219 10.33 11.44 -16.04
C LEU A 219 9.05 10.83 -15.47
N ASP A 220 8.20 10.34 -16.36
CA ASP A 220 6.86 9.86 -15.99
C ASP A 220 6.74 8.35 -16.10
N VAL A 221 5.80 7.79 -15.34
CA VAL A 221 5.35 6.39 -15.46
C VAL A 221 3.88 6.36 -15.86
N VAL A 222 3.58 5.62 -16.92
CA VAL A 222 2.22 5.40 -17.42
C VAL A 222 1.84 3.93 -17.19
N PRO A 223 0.95 3.63 -16.22
CA PRO A 223 0.45 2.28 -16.04
C PRO A 223 -0.55 1.93 -17.15
N GLY A 224 -0.55 0.66 -17.56
CA GLY A 224 -1.53 0.07 -18.46
C GLY A 224 -2.06 -1.25 -17.91
N ASP A 225 -2.94 -1.88 -18.68
CA ASP A 225 -3.59 -3.14 -18.29
C ASP A 225 -2.57 -4.24 -17.99
N LEU A 226 -2.98 -5.19 -17.14
CA LEU A 226 -2.21 -6.38 -16.79
C LEU A 226 -0.78 -6.06 -16.32
N ASN A 227 -0.64 -5.06 -15.45
CA ASN A 227 0.63 -4.64 -14.85
C ASN A 227 1.72 -4.32 -15.89
N ARG A 228 1.32 -3.63 -16.97
CA ARG A 228 2.23 -3.01 -17.94
C ARG A 228 2.58 -1.60 -17.48
N TYR A 229 3.84 -1.21 -17.58
CA TYR A 229 4.29 0.14 -17.24
C TYR A 229 5.18 0.69 -18.35
N THR A 230 4.91 1.91 -18.80
CA THR A 230 5.74 2.62 -19.77
C THR A 230 6.40 3.81 -19.09
N LEU A 231 7.73 3.84 -19.07
CA LEU A 231 8.47 5.03 -18.66
C LEU A 231 8.63 5.97 -19.85
N THR A 232 8.35 7.25 -19.66
CA THR A 232 8.37 8.27 -20.72
C THR A 232 9.13 9.52 -20.29
N GLY A 233 9.40 10.41 -21.25
CA GLY A 233 10.10 11.68 -20.98
C GLY A 233 11.61 11.54 -21.07
N CYS A 234 12.35 12.09 -20.10
CA CYS A 234 13.79 12.25 -20.19
C CYS A 234 14.56 11.79 -18.96
N LEU A 235 15.81 11.36 -19.18
CA LEU A 235 16.77 11.07 -18.12
C LEU A 235 18.15 11.65 -18.46
N PRO A 236 18.67 12.64 -17.71
CA PRO A 236 20.05 13.07 -17.85
C PRO A 236 21.05 11.94 -17.62
N GLN A 237 22.12 11.91 -18.42
CA GLN A 237 23.18 10.92 -18.29
C GLN A 237 23.75 10.87 -16.88
N ARG A 238 23.86 9.66 -16.35
CA ARG A 238 24.33 9.38 -14.99
C ARG A 238 25.17 8.10 -14.97
N SER A 239 26.08 8.00 -13.99
CA SER A 239 26.94 6.82 -13.84
C SER A 239 26.21 5.66 -13.17
N GLU A 240 25.32 5.96 -12.23
CA GLU A 240 24.56 4.97 -11.47
C GLU A 240 23.12 4.86 -11.96
N PRO A 241 22.51 3.65 -11.97
CA PRO A 241 21.10 3.49 -12.29
C PRO A 241 20.21 4.29 -11.34
N LEU A 242 19.07 4.75 -11.84
CA LEU A 242 18.02 5.34 -11.01
C LEU A 242 17.16 4.21 -10.44
N PRO A 243 17.20 3.95 -9.12
CA PRO A 243 16.28 3.01 -8.50
C PRO A 243 14.88 3.63 -8.49
N LEU A 244 13.90 2.86 -8.97
CA LEU A 244 12.49 3.23 -8.96
C LEU A 244 11.69 2.10 -8.32
N ALA A 245 10.61 2.45 -7.65
CA ALA A 245 9.67 1.49 -7.09
C ALA A 245 8.25 1.87 -7.49
N PHE A 246 7.49 0.89 -7.95
CA PHE A 246 6.13 1.10 -8.44
C PHE A 246 5.14 0.19 -7.73
N ALA A 247 3.95 0.73 -7.52
CA ALA A 247 2.78 -0.02 -7.09
C ALA A 247 2.30 -0.95 -8.21
N ILE A 248 1.76 -2.11 -7.82
CA ILE A 248 1.03 -3.04 -8.68
C ILE A 248 -0.41 -2.55 -8.82
N GLN A 249 -0.87 -2.35 -10.05
CA GLN A 249 -2.21 -1.81 -10.33
C GLN A 249 -3.30 -2.89 -10.40
N ASP A 250 -2.95 -4.11 -10.83
CA ASP A 250 -3.84 -5.27 -10.87
C ASP A 250 -3.26 -6.39 -10.00
N GLY A 251 -3.64 -6.37 -8.72
CA GLY A 251 -3.17 -7.32 -7.71
C GLY A 251 -3.60 -8.77 -7.99
N ALA A 252 -4.78 -8.97 -8.56
CA ALA A 252 -5.30 -10.31 -8.87
C ALA A 252 -4.51 -10.99 -9.99
N SER A 253 -4.25 -10.28 -11.09
CA SER A 253 -3.39 -10.78 -12.17
C SER A 253 -1.96 -11.02 -11.70
N TYR A 254 -1.43 -10.12 -10.86
CA TYR A 254 -0.08 -10.25 -10.29
C TYR A 254 0.06 -11.51 -9.41
N ALA A 255 -0.86 -11.69 -8.45
CA ALA A 255 -0.87 -12.85 -7.57
C ALA A 255 -1.12 -14.15 -8.35
N GLY A 256 -2.00 -14.12 -9.36
CA GLY A 256 -2.25 -15.26 -10.24
C GLY A 256 -1.04 -15.68 -11.06
N ALA A 257 -0.26 -14.72 -11.57
CA ALA A 257 0.98 -15.01 -12.28
C ALA A 257 2.06 -15.60 -11.36
N ILE A 258 2.17 -15.12 -10.12
CA ILE A 258 3.05 -15.71 -9.09
C ILE A 258 2.63 -17.14 -8.79
N LEU A 259 1.36 -17.37 -8.48
CA LEU A 259 0.83 -18.72 -8.19
C LEU A 259 1.07 -19.68 -9.36
N LYS A 260 0.82 -19.23 -10.60
CA LYS A 260 1.11 -20.02 -11.81
C LYS A 260 2.58 -20.40 -11.90
N ALA A 261 3.50 -19.48 -11.62
CA ALA A 261 4.93 -19.74 -11.65
C ALA A 261 5.36 -20.73 -10.55
N GLU A 262 4.86 -20.57 -9.32
CA GLU A 262 5.16 -21.49 -8.22
C GLU A 262 4.60 -22.90 -8.47
N LEU A 263 3.38 -23.00 -9.01
CA LEU A 263 2.79 -24.28 -9.42
C LEU A 263 3.59 -24.96 -10.54
N ALA A 264 4.08 -24.21 -11.53
CA ALA A 264 4.92 -24.74 -12.60
C ALA A 264 6.27 -25.25 -12.06
N GLN A 265 6.94 -24.45 -11.22
CA GLN A 265 8.20 -24.85 -10.57
C GLN A 265 8.04 -26.09 -9.67
N ALA A 266 6.86 -26.27 -9.07
CA ALA A 266 6.60 -27.37 -8.16
C ALA A 266 6.37 -28.72 -8.86
N GLY A 267 6.20 -28.79 -10.19
CA GLY A 267 6.17 -30.07 -10.88
C GLY A 267 5.61 -30.05 -12.29
N ASP A 268 6.29 -29.31 -13.18
CA ASP A 268 6.30 -29.48 -14.65
C ASP A 268 5.10 -30.24 -15.23
N HIS A 269 4.18 -29.47 -15.84
CA HIS A 269 2.96 -29.87 -16.58
C HIS A 269 1.61 -29.62 -15.90
N LEU A 270 1.29 -28.36 -15.61
CA LEU A 270 -0.09 -27.85 -15.64
C LEU A 270 -0.41 -27.34 -17.06
N GLN A 271 -0.69 -28.25 -17.99
CA GLN A 271 -1.25 -27.89 -19.29
C GLN A 271 -2.75 -27.61 -19.12
N ARG A 272 -3.18 -26.36 -19.34
CA ARG A 272 -4.57 -26.08 -19.73
C ARG A 272 -4.67 -26.03 -21.25
N HIS A 273 -5.63 -26.76 -21.80
CA HIS A 273 -6.32 -26.31 -23.01
C HIS A 273 -7.15 -25.10 -22.61
N ALA A 274 -6.75 -23.90 -23.06
CA ALA A 274 -7.53 -22.70 -22.87
C ALA A 274 -8.70 -22.72 -23.87
N ALA A 275 -9.90 -23.05 -23.42
CA ALA A 275 -11.12 -22.59 -24.08
C ALA A 275 -11.40 -21.18 -23.52
N ALA A 276 -11.31 -20.18 -24.38
CA ALA A 276 -11.81 -18.84 -24.09
C ALA A 276 -13.34 -18.93 -23.85
N PRO A 277 -13.90 -18.19 -22.89
CA PRO A 277 -15.34 -18.00 -22.87
C PRO A 277 -15.74 -17.21 -24.11
N ASP A 278 -16.62 -17.82 -24.90
CA ASP A 278 -17.29 -17.22 -26.03
C ASP A 278 -18.01 -15.95 -25.56
N ALA A 279 -17.63 -14.81 -26.12
CA ALA A 279 -18.35 -13.56 -25.92
C ALA A 279 -19.64 -13.62 -26.75
N GLY A 280 -20.66 -14.26 -26.18
CA GLY A 280 -22.01 -14.29 -26.73
C GLY A 280 -22.72 -12.96 -26.49
N GLN A 281 -22.96 -12.25 -27.60
CA GLN A 281 -24.02 -11.26 -27.93
C GLN A 281 -24.50 -10.30 -26.84
#